data_AF-A0A9E0S6R3-F1
#
_entry.id   AF-A0A9E0S6R3-F1
#
_cell.length_a   1.000
_cell.length_b   1.000
_cell.length_c   1.000
_cell.angle_alpha   90.00
_cell.angle_beta   90.00
_cell.angle_gamma   90.00
#
_symmetry.space_group_name_H-M   'P 1'
#
loop_
_entity.id
_entity.type
_entity.pdbx_description
1 polymer ?
#
loop_
_entity_poly.entity_id
_entity_poly.type
_entity_poly.pdbx_seq_one_letter_code
_entity_poly.pdbx_strand_id
1 'polypeptide(L)'
;MKKSLIITIVCLLAINLGRAQDWSKYKSEDLAFLAYFPQEPTRTVQQVETVVGTLDMHMVMYTPTVEDANAVYSIIKSDYPESQFENADDSYNSSVLDGAVNGAVNNVNGKLVFDNKISLNGFPGRSVKIEMEGGFIYIRAYLVQNTMYISQVICYTDKDNNDSIARFLNSFDIIKVK
;
A
#
# COMPACT_ATOMS: atom_id res chain seq x y z
N MET A 1 -19.09 -21.76 -67.61
CA MET A 1 -19.06 -22.19 -66.20
C MET A 1 -17.74 -22.90 -65.91
N LYS A 2 -16.84 -22.31 -65.11
CA LYS A 2 -16.12 -22.96 -63.99
C LYS A 2 -15.17 -21.91 -63.41
N LYS A 3 -15.36 -21.68 -62.12
CA LYS A 3 -14.92 -20.52 -61.33
C LYS A 3 -13.47 -20.72 -60.87
N SER A 4 -12.71 -19.62 -60.85
CA SER A 4 -11.40 -19.53 -60.20
C SER A 4 -11.48 -19.90 -58.72
N LEU A 5 -10.47 -20.62 -58.23
CA LEU A 5 -10.20 -20.79 -56.80
C LEU A 5 -8.73 -20.49 -56.56
N ILE A 6 -8.43 -19.27 -56.12
CA ILE A 6 -7.12 -18.90 -55.55
C ILE A 6 -7.31 -18.97 -54.04
N ILE A 7 -6.63 -19.91 -53.40
CA ILE A 7 -6.63 -20.07 -51.94
C ILE A 7 -5.53 -19.14 -51.39
N THR A 8 -5.94 -18.09 -50.71
CA THR A 8 -5.05 -17.19 -49.97
C THR A 8 -4.67 -17.86 -48.65
N ILE A 9 -3.37 -18.12 -48.47
CA ILE A 9 -2.77 -18.50 -47.18
C ILE A 9 -2.78 -17.26 -46.27
N VAL A 10 -3.49 -17.33 -45.14
CA VAL A 10 -3.43 -16.33 -44.07
C VAL A 10 -2.67 -16.94 -42.90
N CYS A 11 -1.42 -16.54 -42.72
CA CYS A 11 -0.66 -16.80 -41.50
C CYS A 11 -1.24 -15.97 -40.35
N LEU A 12 -1.95 -16.61 -39.42
CA LEU A 12 -2.27 -16.02 -38.12
C LEU A 12 -1.01 -15.98 -37.26
N LEU A 13 -0.33 -14.83 -37.24
CA LEU A 13 0.57 -14.47 -36.16
C LEU A 13 -0.28 -14.21 -34.91
N ALA A 14 -0.31 -15.18 -34.00
CA ALA A 14 -0.85 -14.98 -32.66
C ALA A 14 0.07 -14.00 -31.92
N ILE A 15 -0.29 -12.72 -31.92
CA ILE A 15 0.33 -11.72 -31.06
C ILE A 15 -0.12 -12.05 -29.64
N ASN A 16 0.75 -12.67 -28.85
CA ASN A 16 0.59 -12.73 -27.41
C ASN A 16 0.73 -11.30 -26.88
N LEU A 17 -0.36 -10.54 -26.89
CA LEU A 17 -0.49 -9.34 -26.08
C LEU A 17 -0.38 -9.81 -24.62
N GLY A 18 0.81 -9.67 -24.04
CA GLY A 18 0.98 -9.80 -22.60
C GLY A 18 -0.08 -8.91 -21.94
N ARG A 19 -0.99 -9.52 -21.18
CA ARG A 19 -2.00 -8.76 -20.46
C ARG A 19 -1.26 -7.92 -19.42
N ALA A 20 -0.99 -6.66 -19.74
CA ALA A 20 -0.72 -5.69 -18.70
C ALA A 20 -1.90 -5.76 -17.74
N GLN A 21 -1.65 -6.11 -16.48
CA GLN A 21 -2.69 -6.06 -15.48
C GLN A 21 -3.10 -4.59 -15.32
N ASP A 22 -4.30 -4.27 -15.78
CA ASP A 22 -4.86 -2.94 -15.64
C ASP A 22 -5.27 -2.75 -14.18
N TRP A 23 -4.44 -2.01 -13.43
CA TRP A 23 -4.74 -1.65 -12.05
C TRP A 23 -5.93 -0.69 -12.03
N SER A 24 -6.90 -0.95 -11.16
CA SER A 24 -8.07 -0.11 -10.98
C SER A 24 -7.85 0.88 -9.84
N LYS A 25 -8.40 2.09 -10.01
CA LYS A 25 -8.43 3.09 -8.95
C LYS A 25 -9.48 2.70 -7.91
N TYR A 26 -9.02 2.54 -6.68
CA TYR A 26 -9.87 2.41 -5.50
C TYR A 26 -10.02 3.78 -4.83
N LYS A 27 -11.26 4.18 -4.55
CA LYS A 27 -11.56 5.45 -3.86
C LYS A 27 -12.46 5.17 -2.67
N SER A 28 -12.03 5.55 -1.47
CA SER A 28 -12.82 5.49 -0.25
C SER A 28 -13.09 6.90 0.23
N GLU A 29 -14.34 7.35 0.07
CA GLU A 29 -14.77 8.68 0.54
C GLU A 29 -14.83 8.78 2.06
N ASP A 30 -15.15 7.65 2.71
CA ASP A 30 -15.31 7.47 4.14
C ASP A 30 -13.96 7.34 4.88
N LEU A 31 -13.01 6.58 4.32
CA LEU A 31 -11.64 6.52 4.85
C LEU A 31 -10.75 7.65 4.28
N ALA A 32 -11.30 8.49 3.42
CA ALA A 32 -10.66 9.67 2.84
C ALA A 32 -9.32 9.37 2.14
N PHE A 33 -9.27 8.33 1.31
CA PHE A 33 -8.07 8.04 0.49
C PHE A 33 -8.43 7.50 -0.89
N LEU A 34 -7.46 7.58 -1.81
CA LEU A 34 -7.44 6.82 -3.04
C LEU A 34 -6.10 6.09 -3.20
N ALA A 35 -6.12 4.98 -3.92
CA ALA A 35 -4.93 4.25 -4.36
C ALA A 35 -5.29 3.40 -5.57
N TYR A 36 -4.31 2.99 -6.36
CA TYR A 36 -4.50 2.00 -7.41
C TYR A 36 -4.17 0.61 -6.87
N PHE A 37 -5.03 -0.36 -7.14
CA PHE A 37 -4.80 -1.75 -6.78
C PHE A 37 -4.75 -2.64 -8.03
N PRO A 38 -4.01 -3.76 -7.98
CA PRO A 38 -3.99 -4.71 -9.09
C PRO A 38 -5.36 -5.32 -9.39
N GLN A 39 -6.21 -5.49 -8.36
CA GLN A 39 -7.62 -5.88 -8.43
C GLN A 39 -8.37 -5.27 -7.24
N GLU A 40 -9.69 -5.46 -7.19
CA GLU A 40 -10.52 -4.94 -6.11
C GLU A 40 -10.07 -5.47 -4.73
N PRO A 41 -9.70 -4.59 -3.78
CA PRO A 41 -9.31 -5.01 -2.44
C PRO A 41 -10.53 -5.31 -1.55
N THR A 42 -10.30 -6.07 -0.49
CA THR A 42 -11.29 -6.34 0.57
C THR A 42 -11.10 -5.38 1.74
N ARG A 43 -12.22 -4.94 2.33
CA ARG A 43 -12.22 -4.14 3.57
C ARG A 43 -12.41 -5.02 4.79
N THR A 44 -11.62 -4.78 5.83
CA THR A 44 -11.80 -5.34 7.16
C THR A 44 -11.55 -4.26 8.22
N VAL A 45 -12.08 -4.50 9.43
CA VAL A 45 -11.79 -3.69 10.61
C VAL A 45 -11.27 -4.63 11.68
N GLN A 46 -10.17 -4.26 12.31
CA GLN A 46 -9.57 -5.00 13.41
C GLN A 46 -9.40 -4.09 14.61
N GLN A 47 -9.78 -4.58 15.79
CA GLN A 47 -9.52 -3.87 17.04
C GLN A 47 -8.14 -4.27 17.55
N VAL A 48 -7.30 -3.26 17.79
CA VAL A 48 -5.96 -3.47 18.32
C VAL A 48 -5.82 -2.71 19.63
N GLU A 49 -5.43 -3.43 20.69
CA GLU A 49 -5.06 -2.82 21.95
C GLU A 49 -3.72 -2.11 21.79
N THR A 50 -3.71 -0.81 22.10
CA THR A 50 -2.49 0.00 22.08
C THR A 50 -2.31 0.68 23.42
N VAL A 51 -1.13 1.27 23.63
CA VAL A 51 -0.83 2.05 24.86
C VAL A 51 -1.78 3.25 25.05
N VAL A 52 -2.47 3.66 23.99
CA VAL A 52 -3.41 4.79 23.95
C VAL A 52 -4.88 4.36 23.96
N GLY A 53 -5.15 3.06 24.13
CA GLY A 53 -6.50 2.47 24.11
C GLY A 53 -6.70 1.51 22.94
N THR A 54 -7.92 0.99 22.81
CA THR A 54 -8.30 0.16 21.66
C THR A 54 -8.52 1.04 20.43
N LEU A 55 -7.79 0.77 19.36
CA LEU A 55 -7.94 1.47 18.08
C LEU A 55 -8.62 0.55 17.07
N ASP A 56 -9.56 1.10 16.31
CA ASP A 56 -10.09 0.46 15.12
C ASP A 56 -9.10 0.67 13.96
N MET A 57 -8.52 -0.43 13.47
CA MET A 57 -7.68 -0.45 12.28
C MET A 57 -8.53 -0.81 11.07
N HIS A 58 -8.81 0.18 10.23
CA HIS A 58 -9.50 -0.03 8.96
C HIS A 58 -8.47 -0.47 7.91
N MET A 59 -8.60 -1.70 7.41
CA MET A 59 -7.68 -2.27 6.43
C MET A 59 -8.39 -2.45 5.10
N VAL A 60 -7.75 -1.98 4.03
CA VAL A 60 -8.16 -2.21 2.64
C VAL A 60 -7.03 -2.99 1.99
N MET A 61 -7.23 -4.29 1.75
CA MET A 61 -6.16 -5.23 1.42
C MET A 61 -6.48 -6.04 0.17
N TYR A 62 -5.48 -6.25 -0.67
CA TYR A 62 -5.50 -7.21 -1.77
C TYR A 62 -4.34 -8.19 -1.61
N THR A 63 -4.67 -9.48 -1.64
CA THR A 63 -3.71 -10.59 -1.63
C THR A 63 -3.90 -11.35 -2.95
N PRO A 64 -2.89 -11.36 -3.85
CA PRO A 64 -2.99 -12.09 -5.11
C PRO A 64 -3.23 -13.59 -4.90
N THR A 65 -4.09 -14.17 -5.74
CA THR A 65 -4.40 -15.62 -5.75
C THR A 65 -3.64 -16.41 -6.82
N VAL A 66 -2.89 -15.70 -7.66
CA VAL A 66 -1.97 -16.21 -8.68
C VAL A 66 -0.60 -15.60 -8.44
N GLU A 67 0.45 -16.09 -9.13
CA GLU A 67 1.79 -15.51 -9.01
C GLU A 67 1.76 -14.00 -9.33
N ASP A 68 2.22 -13.19 -8.37
CA ASP A 68 2.36 -11.74 -8.45
C ASP A 68 3.73 -11.36 -7.90
N ALA A 69 4.21 -10.16 -8.26
CA ALA A 69 5.46 -9.64 -7.74
C ALA A 69 5.39 -9.37 -6.23
N ASN A 70 4.20 -9.13 -5.67
CA ASN A 70 3.99 -8.86 -4.25
C ASN A 70 2.96 -9.82 -3.65
N ALA A 71 3.17 -10.20 -2.40
CA ALA A 71 2.27 -11.07 -1.66
C ALA A 71 1.05 -10.31 -1.11
N VAL A 72 1.20 -9.02 -0.77
CA VAL A 72 0.13 -8.19 -0.22
C VAL A 72 0.29 -6.75 -0.68
N TYR A 73 -0.84 -6.12 -1.01
CA TYR A 73 -0.99 -4.67 -1.14
C TYR A 73 -2.05 -4.20 -0.14
N SER A 74 -1.76 -3.21 0.69
CA SER A 74 -2.73 -2.74 1.68
C SER A 74 -2.63 -1.26 2.00
N ILE A 75 -3.77 -0.64 2.26
CA ILE A 75 -3.88 0.65 2.95
C ILE A 75 -4.51 0.39 4.32
N ILE A 76 -3.93 0.97 5.36
CA ILE A 76 -4.42 0.90 6.73
C ILE A 76 -4.66 2.32 7.23
N LYS A 77 -5.80 2.55 7.88
CA LYS A 77 -6.15 3.81 8.55
C LYS A 77 -6.49 3.54 10.01
N SER A 78 -5.95 4.36 10.90
CA SER A 78 -6.26 4.34 12.32
C SER A 78 -6.43 5.76 12.83
N ASP A 79 -7.50 6.00 13.59
CA ASP A 79 -7.77 7.27 14.24
C ASP A 79 -7.38 7.18 15.71
N TYR A 80 -6.39 7.99 16.11
CA TYR A 80 -6.05 8.15 17.51
C TYR A 80 -7.04 9.10 18.19
N PRO A 81 -7.21 9.01 19.52
CA PRO A 81 -8.02 9.97 20.26
C PRO A 81 -7.55 11.41 20.03
N GLU A 82 -8.44 12.30 19.58
CA GLU A 82 -8.12 13.70 19.28
C GLU A 82 -7.49 14.45 20.46
N SER A 83 -7.90 14.11 21.69
CA SER A 83 -7.36 14.70 22.92
C SER A 83 -5.85 14.50 23.10
N GLN A 84 -5.25 13.51 22.44
CA GLN A 84 -3.80 13.28 22.47
C GLN A 84 -3.04 14.20 21.51
N PHE A 85 -3.74 14.86 20.59
CA PHE A 85 -3.15 15.69 19.55
C PHE A 85 -3.47 17.19 19.71
N GLU A 86 -4.20 17.59 20.76
CA GLU A 86 -4.57 19.00 21.02
C GLU A 86 -3.37 19.95 21.07
N ASN A 87 -2.22 19.48 21.57
CA ASN A 87 -0.98 20.23 21.67
C ASN A 87 0.17 19.55 20.89
N ALA A 88 -0.16 18.77 19.86
CA ALA A 88 0.84 18.07 19.07
C ALA A 88 1.73 19.07 18.31
N ASP A 89 3.02 19.01 18.58
CA ASP A 89 4.04 19.69 17.80
C ASP A 89 4.80 18.69 16.89
N ASP A 90 5.78 19.20 16.15
CA ASP A 90 6.59 18.36 15.24
C ASP A 90 7.36 17.25 15.97
N SER A 91 7.73 17.48 17.23
CA SER A 91 8.44 16.51 18.07
C SER A 91 7.50 15.38 18.46
N TYR A 92 6.29 15.71 18.92
CA TYR A 92 5.26 14.74 19.24
C TYR A 92 4.87 13.92 18.01
N ASN A 93 4.58 14.57 16.88
CA ASN A 93 4.26 13.90 15.63
C ASN A 93 5.39 12.96 15.16
N SER A 94 6.64 13.38 15.32
CA SER A 94 7.79 12.51 15.04
C SER A 94 7.81 11.28 15.95
N SER A 95 7.55 11.44 17.25
CA SER A 95 7.51 10.32 18.19
C SER A 95 6.41 9.30 17.89
N VAL A 96 5.23 9.76 17.43
CA VAL A 96 4.13 8.89 16.99
C VAL A 96 4.54 8.09 15.76
N LEU A 97 5.16 8.73 14.77
CA LEU A 97 5.68 8.06 13.58
C LEU A 97 6.76 7.04 13.94
N ASP A 98 7.70 7.39 14.82
CA ASP A 98 8.76 6.49 15.28
C ASP A 98 8.15 5.28 16.00
N GLY A 99 7.10 5.48 16.81
CA GLY A 99 6.32 4.41 17.43
C GLY A 99 5.68 3.47 16.39
N ALA A 100 5.10 4.01 15.31
CA ALA A 100 4.53 3.21 14.23
C ALA A 100 5.60 2.38 13.50
N VAL A 101 6.77 2.96 13.21
CA VAL A 101 7.90 2.23 12.59
C VAL A 101 8.39 1.11 13.51
N ASN A 102 8.63 1.41 14.77
CA ASN A 102 9.09 0.42 15.76
C ASN A 102 8.06 -0.70 15.95
N GLY A 103 6.77 -0.34 16.01
CA GLY A 103 5.67 -1.30 16.07
C GLY A 103 5.66 -2.25 14.87
N ALA A 104 5.82 -1.71 13.65
CA ALA A 104 5.87 -2.52 12.44
C ALA A 104 7.08 -3.47 12.42
N VAL A 105 8.27 -3.00 12.82
CA VAL A 105 9.49 -3.83 12.91
C VAL A 105 9.30 -4.96 13.92
N ASN A 106 8.82 -4.64 15.12
CA ASN A 106 8.64 -5.62 16.20
C ASN A 106 7.57 -6.66 15.86
N ASN A 107 6.45 -6.25 15.24
CA ASN A 107 5.35 -7.15 14.91
C ASN A 107 5.77 -8.32 13.99
N VAL A 108 6.76 -8.08 13.13
CA VAL A 108 7.27 -9.10 12.21
C VAL A 108 8.64 -9.66 12.61
N ASN A 109 9.11 -9.32 13.82
CA ASN A 109 10.47 -9.63 14.30
C ASN A 109 11.54 -9.28 13.25
N GLY A 110 11.34 -8.16 12.55
CA GLY A 110 12.12 -7.77 11.39
C GLY A 110 13.34 -6.92 11.75
N LYS A 111 14.05 -6.52 10.70
CA LYS A 111 15.18 -5.59 10.74
C LYS A 111 14.89 -4.39 9.87
N LEU A 112 15.07 -3.19 10.42
CA LEU A 112 14.94 -1.96 9.67
C LEU A 112 16.07 -1.84 8.63
N VAL A 113 15.71 -1.77 7.34
CA VAL A 113 16.66 -1.59 6.23
C VAL A 113 16.90 -0.09 6.00
N PHE A 114 15.83 0.69 5.91
CA PHE A 114 15.89 2.14 5.89
C PHE A 114 14.64 2.74 6.52
N ASP A 115 14.79 3.98 6.99
CA ASP A 115 13.72 4.87 7.41
C ASP A 115 14.03 6.29 6.94
N ASN A 116 13.25 6.79 6.00
CA ASN A 116 13.40 8.12 5.43
C ASN A 116 12.21 9.00 5.79
N LYS A 117 12.47 10.23 6.24
CA LYS A 117 11.42 11.24 6.41
C LYS A 117 10.88 11.66 5.05
N ILE A 118 9.56 11.66 4.91
CA ILE A 118 8.83 12.11 3.72
C ILE A 118 7.66 13.00 4.12
N SER A 119 7.00 13.61 3.14
CA SER A 119 5.75 14.34 3.36
C SER A 119 4.75 14.06 2.25
N LEU A 120 3.46 14.11 2.56
CA LEU A 120 2.38 14.08 1.58
C LEU A 120 1.37 15.16 1.93
N ASN A 121 1.06 16.05 0.97
CA ASN A 121 0.13 17.16 1.15
C ASN A 121 0.43 18.05 2.39
N GLY A 122 1.73 18.24 2.69
CA GLY A 122 2.19 19.02 3.84
C GLY A 122 2.24 18.26 5.17
N PHE A 123 1.72 17.03 5.23
CA PHE A 123 1.73 16.20 6.44
C PHE A 123 3.03 15.38 6.56
N PRO A 124 3.57 15.20 7.78
CA PRO A 124 4.78 14.43 8.01
C PRO A 124 4.55 12.93 7.81
N GLY A 125 5.58 12.23 7.34
CA GLY A 125 5.54 10.79 7.15
C GLY A 125 6.90 10.11 7.20
N ARG A 126 6.88 8.79 7.00
CA ARG A 126 8.04 7.89 6.96
C ARG A 126 7.94 6.96 5.75
N SER A 127 9.02 6.82 4.99
CA SER A 127 9.20 5.76 4.01
C SER A 127 10.15 4.74 4.60
N VAL A 128 9.66 3.52 4.79
CA VAL A 128 10.36 2.48 5.53
C VAL A 128 10.47 1.22 4.69
N LYS A 129 11.59 0.52 4.84
CA LYS A 129 11.73 -0.87 4.42
C LYS A 129 12.17 -1.73 5.59
N ILE A 130 11.47 -2.83 5.79
CA ILE A 130 11.73 -3.81 6.84
C ILE A 130 12.07 -5.13 6.17
N GLU A 131 13.19 -5.73 6.53
CA GLU A 131 13.54 -7.11 6.21
C GLU A 131 12.88 -8.03 7.24
N MET A 132 12.19 -9.07 6.79
CA MET A 132 11.61 -10.10 7.65
C MET A 132 11.91 -11.48 7.07
N GLU A 133 11.55 -12.54 7.79
CA GLU A 133 11.73 -13.90 7.29
C GLU A 133 10.99 -14.08 5.95
N GLY A 134 11.74 -14.45 4.90
CA GLY A 134 11.21 -14.75 3.57
C GLY A 134 10.89 -13.53 2.69
N GLY A 135 11.12 -12.30 3.14
CA GLY A 135 10.79 -11.14 2.31
C GLY A 135 11.01 -9.77 2.91
N PHE A 136 10.37 -8.77 2.30
CA PHE A 136 10.46 -7.38 2.70
C PHE A 136 9.07 -6.76 2.82
N ILE A 137 8.97 -5.78 3.72
CA ILE A 137 7.81 -4.90 3.84
C ILE A 137 8.25 -3.50 3.46
N TYR A 138 7.54 -2.89 2.52
CA TYR A 138 7.67 -1.50 2.16
C TYR A 138 6.49 -0.72 2.73
N ILE A 139 6.76 0.36 3.45
CA ILE A 139 5.75 1.18 4.10
C ILE A 139 5.95 2.64 3.71
N ARG A 140 4.83 3.34 3.45
CA ARG A 140 4.72 4.79 3.56
C ARG A 140 3.66 5.13 4.61
N ALA A 141 4.11 5.64 5.75
CA ALA A 141 3.24 6.08 6.84
C ALA A 141 3.12 7.60 6.82
N TYR A 142 1.91 8.12 7.03
CA TYR A 142 1.61 9.55 7.06
C TYR A 142 0.70 9.86 8.24
N LEU A 143 1.05 10.90 9.00
CA LEU A 143 0.28 11.35 10.16
C LEU A 143 -0.44 12.65 9.83
N VAL A 144 -1.76 12.57 9.71
CA VAL A 144 -2.64 13.68 9.36
C VAL A 144 -3.43 14.06 10.60
N GLN A 145 -3.00 15.10 11.31
CA GLN A 145 -3.55 15.45 12.63
C GLN A 145 -3.46 14.23 13.57
N ASN A 146 -4.58 13.64 13.97
CA ASN A 146 -4.66 12.44 14.81
C ASN A 146 -4.90 11.13 14.02
N THR A 147 -4.83 11.15 12.70
CA THR A 147 -5.06 9.96 11.86
C THR A 147 -3.76 9.45 11.24
N MET A 148 -3.47 8.17 11.43
CA MET A 148 -2.39 7.47 10.74
C MET A 148 -2.91 6.81 9.47
N TYR A 149 -2.24 7.07 8.34
CA TYR A 149 -2.39 6.34 7.10
C TYR A 149 -1.12 5.55 6.80
N ILE A 150 -1.24 4.26 6.50
CA ILE A 150 -0.13 3.39 6.13
C ILE A 150 -0.44 2.74 4.79
N SER A 151 0.36 3.06 3.77
CA SER A 151 0.41 2.32 2.51
C SER A 151 1.52 1.29 2.59
N GLN A 152 1.18 0.01 2.41
CA GLN A 152 2.07 -1.11 2.66
C GLN A 152 2.06 -2.11 1.50
N VAL A 153 3.25 -2.61 1.16
CA VAL A 153 3.45 -3.75 0.25
C VAL A 153 4.34 -4.79 0.93
N ILE A 154 3.99 -6.06 0.78
CA ILE A 154 4.83 -7.19 1.20
C ILE A 154 5.27 -7.95 -0.05
N CYS A 155 6.56 -8.23 -0.18
CA CYS A 155 7.12 -9.03 -1.27
C CYS A 155 8.05 -10.13 -0.77
N TYR A 156 8.20 -11.20 -1.54
CA TYR A 156 9.20 -12.22 -1.26
C TYR A 156 10.61 -11.71 -1.59
N THR A 157 11.63 -12.32 -0.98
CA THR A 157 13.04 -11.90 -1.14
C THR A 157 13.49 -11.86 -2.61
N ASP A 158 13.06 -12.82 -3.42
CA ASP A 158 13.40 -12.92 -4.85
C ASP A 158 12.67 -11.90 -5.74
N LYS A 159 11.66 -11.20 -5.19
CA LYS A 159 10.88 -10.16 -5.86
C LYS A 159 11.15 -8.76 -5.29
N ASP A 160 12.19 -8.60 -4.49
CA ASP A 160 12.56 -7.31 -3.89
C ASP A 160 12.78 -6.20 -4.94
N ASN A 161 12.42 -4.96 -4.63
CA ASN A 161 12.54 -3.78 -5.51
C ASN A 161 11.80 -3.89 -6.87
N ASN A 162 10.72 -4.66 -6.96
CA ASN A 162 9.89 -4.70 -8.17
C ASN A 162 9.11 -3.39 -8.43
N ASP A 163 8.78 -3.14 -9.70
CA ASP A 163 8.10 -1.90 -10.13
C ASP A 163 6.69 -1.73 -9.52
N SER A 164 6.00 -2.84 -9.22
CA SER A 164 4.66 -2.82 -8.63
C SER A 164 4.66 -2.22 -7.21
N ILE A 165 5.77 -2.34 -6.46
CA ILE A 165 5.92 -1.68 -5.16
C ILE A 165 5.82 -0.16 -5.33
N ALA A 166 6.64 0.41 -6.21
CA ALA A 166 6.65 1.85 -6.46
C ALA A 166 5.31 2.32 -7.05
N ARG A 167 4.74 1.54 -7.98
CA ARG A 167 3.42 1.82 -8.57
C ARG A 167 2.34 1.94 -7.51
N PHE A 168 2.27 1.01 -6.56
CA PHE A 168 1.29 1.05 -5.47
C PHE A 168 1.53 2.23 -4.53
N LEU A 169 2.73 2.34 -3.97
CA LEU A 169 3.05 3.35 -2.97
C LEU A 169 2.94 4.79 -3.50
N ASN A 170 3.24 5.01 -4.79
CA ASN A 170 3.10 6.32 -5.43
C ASN A 170 1.65 6.65 -5.82
N SER A 171 0.77 5.66 -5.88
CA SER A 171 -0.63 5.87 -6.24
C SER A 171 -1.51 6.31 -5.07
N PHE A 172 -1.02 6.13 -3.83
CA PHE A 172 -1.72 6.52 -2.62
C PHE A 172 -1.80 8.04 -2.50
N ASP A 173 -2.99 8.54 -2.22
CA ASP A 173 -3.22 9.94 -1.88
C ASP A 173 -4.37 10.08 -0.88
N ILE A 174 -4.32 11.14 -0.08
CA ILE A 174 -5.31 11.46 0.94
C ILE A 174 -6.33 12.43 0.33
N ILE A 175 -7.61 12.07 0.41
CA ILE A 175 -8.71 12.89 -0.11
C ILE A 175 -9.14 13.86 1.00
N LYS A 176 -9.63 15.06 0.63
CA LYS A 176 -10.09 16.10 1.56
C LYS A 176 -8.99 16.62 2.49
N VAL A 177 -7.77 16.77 1.99
CA VAL A 177 -6.76 17.60 2.66
C VAL A 177 -7.23 19.06 2.64
N LYS A 178 -7.34 19.68 3.83
CA LYS A 178 -7.71 21.10 3.99
C LYS A 178 -6.55 22.01 3.58
#